data_AF-A0A3C8CBT9-F1
#
_entry.id   AF-A0A3C8CBT9-F1
#
_cell.length_a   1.000
_cell.length_b   1.000
_cell.length_c   1.000
_cell.angle_alpha   90.00
_cell.angle_beta   90.00
_cell.angle_gamma   90.00
#
_symmetry.space_group_name_H-M   'P 1'
#
loop_
_entity.id
_entity.type
_entity.pdbx_description
1 polymer ?
#
loop_
_entity_poly.entity_id
_entity_poly.type
_entity_poly.pdbx_seq_one_letter_code
_entity_poly.pdbx_strand_id
1 'polypeptide(L)'
;MLVFKNNLYDTQSPGKSIPSPCPDPDYNSCFDPLHLIEVGLSQEEEVLSFIERQPQMYRREDFRQFYPNAGRINSLHSLKELLKILGFGLNEKSCWHHMNTYHFCFLYDVLVRFSFNYNHDSLQEKLLHLPELKGKSVYLGSFINNYFFNRAFLIEPEHFNSLHREDKVLLGYDCSCLFGVVNGLAPTREEMALKESKDYPYTVFV
;
A
#
# COMPACT_ATOMS: atom_id res chain seq x y z
N MET A 1 2.99 -5.23 -13.76
CA MET A 1 3.26 -5.91 -12.48
C MET A 1 3.96 -4.90 -11.58
N LEU A 2 3.44 -4.66 -10.39
CA LEU A 2 4.05 -3.73 -9.44
C LEU A 2 5.27 -4.36 -8.73
N VAL A 3 6.35 -3.59 -8.60
CA VAL A 3 7.56 -4.03 -7.89
C VAL A 3 7.42 -3.78 -6.40
N PHE A 4 7.61 -4.84 -5.62
CA PHE A 4 7.71 -4.85 -4.16
C PHE A 4 9.06 -5.42 -3.72
N LYS A 5 9.37 -5.42 -2.41
CA LYS A 5 10.59 -6.04 -1.87
C LYS A 5 10.70 -7.52 -2.23
N ASN A 6 9.62 -8.26 -2.00
CA ASN A 6 9.46 -9.66 -2.40
C ASN A 6 8.47 -9.75 -3.57
N ASN A 7 8.63 -10.75 -4.42
CA ASN A 7 7.77 -10.93 -5.57
C ASN A 7 6.38 -11.42 -5.12
N LEU A 8 5.35 -10.60 -5.34
CA LEU A 8 3.95 -10.95 -5.05
C LEU A 8 3.37 -11.97 -6.04
N TYR A 9 3.97 -12.07 -7.23
CA TYR A 9 3.45 -12.87 -8.34
C TYR A 9 4.11 -14.26 -8.43
N ASP A 10 5.14 -14.53 -7.62
CA ASP A 10 5.78 -15.84 -7.58
C ASP A 10 5.00 -16.77 -6.63
N THR A 11 4.21 -17.65 -7.22
CA THR A 11 3.44 -18.69 -6.52
C THR A 11 4.15 -20.04 -6.47
N GLN A 12 5.31 -20.19 -7.13
CA GLN A 12 6.01 -21.48 -7.30
C GLN A 12 7.25 -21.63 -6.42
N SER A 13 7.82 -20.53 -5.96
CA SER A 13 8.85 -20.53 -4.92
C SER A 13 8.17 -20.11 -3.62
N PRO A 14 7.84 -21.00 -2.66
CA PRO A 14 7.51 -20.55 -1.32
C PRO A 14 8.76 -19.81 -0.81
N GLY A 15 8.72 -18.48 -0.90
CA GLY A 15 9.83 -17.61 -0.59
C GLY A 15 10.39 -18.02 0.76
N LYS A 16 11.72 -18.14 0.83
CA LYS A 16 12.53 -18.34 2.03
C LYS A 16 11.71 -18.04 3.27
N SER A 17 11.41 -19.06 4.08
CA SER A 17 10.63 -19.00 5.33
C SER A 17 10.70 -17.59 5.92
N ILE A 18 9.74 -16.75 5.56
CA ILE A 18 9.85 -15.35 5.94
C ILE A 18 9.62 -15.36 7.45
N PRO A 19 10.57 -14.86 8.28
CA PRO A 19 10.39 -14.85 9.71
C PRO A 19 9.18 -13.98 10.03
N SER A 20 8.04 -14.63 10.17
CA SER A 20 6.80 -13.95 10.49
C SER A 20 6.68 -13.94 12.01
N PRO A 21 6.34 -12.79 12.61
CA PRO A 21 5.83 -12.78 13.98
C PRO A 21 4.43 -13.40 14.10
N CYS A 22 3.87 -13.96 13.02
CA CYS A 22 2.62 -14.69 13.05
C CYS A 22 2.74 -15.91 13.97
N PRO A 23 1.81 -16.09 14.92
CA PRO A 23 1.81 -17.24 15.83
C PRO A 23 1.51 -18.57 15.14
N ASP A 24 1.12 -18.55 13.86
CA ASP A 24 0.61 -19.70 13.12
C ASP A 24 1.59 -20.13 12.01
N PRO A 25 2.23 -21.31 12.13
CA PRO A 25 3.22 -21.79 11.17
C PRO A 25 2.64 -22.06 9.78
N ASP A 26 1.33 -22.31 9.67
CA ASP A 26 0.64 -22.59 8.40
C ASP A 26 0.06 -21.32 7.76
N TYR A 27 0.19 -20.15 8.41
CA TYR A 27 -0.32 -18.90 7.86
C TYR A 27 0.39 -18.54 6.55
N ASN A 28 1.71 -18.57 6.56
CA ASN A 28 2.53 -18.17 5.42
C ASN A 28 2.37 -19.09 4.20
N SER A 29 1.98 -20.35 4.41
CA SER A 29 1.75 -21.30 3.30
C SER A 29 0.39 -21.08 2.63
N CYS A 30 -0.56 -20.44 3.32
CA CYS A 30 -1.90 -20.19 2.81
C CYS A 30 -2.13 -18.74 2.39
N PHE A 31 -1.36 -17.79 2.91
CA PHE A 31 -1.58 -16.37 2.67
C PHE A 31 -1.16 -15.96 1.26
N ASP A 32 -2.11 -15.44 0.48
CA ASP A 32 -1.86 -14.87 -0.84
C ASP A 32 -1.71 -13.33 -0.72
N PRO A 33 -0.49 -12.81 -0.87
CA PRO A 33 -0.23 -11.38 -0.71
C PRO A 33 -0.72 -10.56 -1.92
N LEU A 34 -0.86 -11.16 -3.11
CA LEU A 34 -1.42 -10.51 -4.29
C LEU A 34 -2.93 -10.34 -4.10
N HIS A 35 -3.61 -11.42 -3.70
CA HIS A 35 -5.06 -11.41 -3.46
C HIS A 35 -5.45 -10.38 -2.38
N LEU A 36 -4.66 -10.24 -1.30
CA LEU A 36 -4.86 -9.19 -0.30
C LEU A 36 -4.92 -7.78 -0.92
N ILE A 37 -4.00 -7.46 -1.84
CA ILE A 37 -3.96 -6.15 -2.50
C ILE A 37 -5.14 -6.00 -3.45
N GLU A 38 -5.44 -7.03 -4.24
CA GLU A 38 -6.55 -7.01 -5.21
C GLU A 38 -7.88 -6.71 -4.52
N VAL A 39 -8.21 -7.46 -3.48
CA VAL A 39 -9.46 -7.27 -2.73
C VAL A 39 -9.46 -5.91 -2.03
N GLY A 40 -8.34 -5.55 -1.38
CA GLY A 40 -8.19 -4.25 -0.72
C GLY A 40 -8.46 -3.07 -1.66
N LEU A 41 -7.85 -3.07 -2.86
CA LEU A 41 -8.08 -2.02 -3.86
C LEU A 41 -9.50 -2.05 -4.45
N SER A 42 -10.07 -3.23 -4.67
CA SER A 42 -11.42 -3.35 -5.24
C SER A 42 -12.51 -2.69 -4.40
N GLN A 43 -12.36 -2.70 -3.07
CA GLN A 43 -13.31 -2.06 -2.14
C GLN A 43 -13.17 -0.52 -2.11
N GLU A 44 -12.06 0.04 -2.59
CA GLU A 44 -11.79 1.48 -2.51
C GLU A 44 -12.69 2.32 -3.43
N GLU A 45 -13.19 1.75 -4.53
CA GLU A 45 -14.09 2.48 -5.43
C GLU A 45 -15.36 2.93 -4.71
N GLU A 46 -15.92 2.08 -3.84
CA GLU A 46 -17.11 2.39 -3.06
C GLU A 46 -16.81 3.46 -2.00
N VAL A 47 -15.67 3.37 -1.31
CA VAL A 47 -15.32 4.33 -0.25
C VAL A 47 -15.03 5.71 -0.83
N LEU A 48 -14.29 5.79 -1.94
CA LEU A 48 -14.07 7.08 -2.63
C LEU A 48 -15.37 7.64 -3.19
N SER A 49 -16.28 6.80 -3.68
CA SER A 49 -17.62 7.21 -4.12
C SER A 49 -18.49 7.72 -2.95
N PHE A 50 -18.36 7.12 -1.77
CA PHE A 50 -19.01 7.60 -0.56
C PHE A 50 -18.53 9.00 -0.19
N ILE A 51 -17.21 9.24 -0.13
CA ILE A 51 -16.63 10.55 0.20
C ILE A 51 -17.04 11.62 -0.84
N GLU A 52 -17.11 11.25 -2.13
CA GLU A 52 -17.54 12.17 -3.19
C GLU A 52 -18.96 12.71 -2.98
N ARG A 53 -19.86 11.86 -2.48
CA ARG A 53 -21.26 12.19 -2.19
C ARG A 53 -21.43 13.04 -0.93
N GLN A 54 -20.42 13.08 -0.04
CA GLN A 54 -20.48 13.91 1.16
C GLN A 54 -20.41 15.40 0.84
N PRO A 55 -21.05 16.26 1.65
CA PRO A 55 -20.94 17.70 1.55
C PRO A 55 -19.47 18.15 1.57
N GLN A 56 -19.10 19.09 0.69
CA GLN A 56 -17.71 19.54 0.51
C GLN A 56 -17.02 19.96 1.82
N MET A 57 -17.78 20.54 2.75
CA MET A 57 -17.27 21.01 4.03
C MET A 57 -16.76 19.92 4.98
N TYR A 58 -17.13 18.65 4.76
CA TYR A 58 -16.71 17.51 5.59
C TYR A 58 -15.65 16.63 4.92
N ARG A 59 -15.42 16.80 3.61
CA ARG A 59 -14.56 15.90 2.84
C ARG A 59 -13.13 15.85 3.36
N ARG A 60 -12.61 16.97 3.89
CA ARG A 60 -11.24 17.01 4.40
C ARG A 60 -11.09 16.12 5.63
N GLU A 61 -12.06 16.18 6.52
CA GLU A 61 -12.15 15.33 7.72
C GLU A 61 -12.37 13.88 7.30
N ASP A 62 -13.28 13.62 6.36
CA ASP A 62 -13.51 12.28 5.81
C ASP A 62 -12.22 11.70 5.21
N PHE A 63 -11.48 12.45 4.39
CA PHE A 63 -10.19 12.00 3.86
C PHE A 63 -9.22 11.61 4.96
N ARG A 64 -9.11 12.40 6.03
CA ARG A 64 -8.20 12.10 7.15
C ARG A 64 -8.66 10.91 7.99
N GLN A 65 -9.96 10.66 8.08
CA GLN A 65 -10.48 9.49 8.79
C GLN A 65 -10.26 8.21 7.98
N PHE A 66 -10.60 8.24 6.69
CA PHE A 66 -10.48 7.08 5.81
C PHE A 66 -9.05 6.80 5.34
N TYR A 67 -8.22 7.85 5.26
CA TYR A 67 -6.84 7.82 4.79
C TYR A 67 -5.95 8.73 5.66
N PRO A 68 -5.52 8.29 6.85
CA PRO A 68 -4.76 9.14 7.79
C PRO A 68 -3.49 9.77 7.22
N ASN A 69 -2.84 9.11 6.25
CA ASN A 69 -1.60 9.55 5.64
C ASN A 69 -1.87 10.15 4.25
N ALA A 70 -2.47 9.38 3.34
CA ALA A 70 -2.72 9.81 1.97
C ALA A 70 -3.81 10.89 1.89
N GLY A 71 -4.75 10.92 2.84
CA GLY A 71 -5.79 11.95 2.94
C GLY A 71 -5.25 13.36 3.21
N ARG A 72 -3.99 13.49 3.63
CA ARG A 72 -3.30 14.79 3.75
C ARG A 72 -3.22 15.53 2.42
N ILE A 73 -3.18 14.80 1.30
CA ILE A 73 -3.23 15.34 -0.08
C ILE A 73 -4.50 16.17 -0.32
N ASN A 74 -5.59 15.83 0.37
CA ASN A 74 -6.88 16.52 0.28
C ASN A 74 -7.39 16.72 -1.17
N SER A 75 -7.17 15.73 -2.03
CA SER A 75 -7.60 15.74 -3.43
C SER A 75 -8.25 14.42 -3.78
N LEU A 76 -9.58 14.42 -3.92
CA LEU A 76 -10.35 13.25 -4.36
C LEU A 76 -9.82 12.72 -5.70
N HIS A 77 -9.49 13.65 -6.60
CA HIS A 77 -8.97 13.32 -7.92
C HIS A 77 -7.67 12.53 -7.80
N SER A 78 -6.72 13.01 -6.98
CA SER A 78 -5.44 12.33 -6.79
C SER A 78 -5.60 10.93 -6.19
N LEU A 79 -6.50 10.74 -5.21
CA LEU A 79 -6.75 9.40 -4.64
C LEU A 79 -7.39 8.45 -5.66
N LYS A 80 -8.37 8.93 -6.44
CA LYS A 80 -8.99 8.14 -7.52
C LYS A 80 -7.98 7.76 -8.61
N GLU A 81 -7.08 8.66 -8.98
CA GLU A 81 -6.04 8.36 -9.96
C GLU A 81 -5.00 7.37 -9.41
N LEU A 82 -4.56 7.52 -8.15
CA LEU A 82 -3.68 6.55 -7.50
C LEU A 82 -4.32 5.15 -7.45
N LEU A 83 -5.61 5.04 -7.14
CA LEU A 83 -6.34 3.78 -7.18
C LEU A 83 -6.30 3.14 -8.57
N LYS A 84 -6.64 3.89 -9.62
CA LYS A 84 -6.59 3.41 -11.00
C LYS A 84 -5.20 2.96 -11.41
N ILE A 85 -4.18 3.74 -11.06
CA ILE A 85 -2.78 3.47 -11.42
C ILE A 85 -2.28 2.20 -10.72
N LEU A 86 -2.59 2.01 -9.43
CA LEU A 86 -2.27 0.78 -8.72
C LEU A 86 -3.01 -0.41 -9.30
N GLY A 87 -4.32 -0.29 -9.55
CA GLY A 87 -5.12 -1.35 -10.17
C GLY A 87 -4.60 -1.75 -11.56
N PHE A 88 -4.24 -0.78 -12.40
CA PHE A 88 -3.60 -1.02 -13.69
C PHE A 88 -2.25 -1.74 -13.52
N GLY A 89 -1.36 -1.21 -12.68
CA GLY A 89 -0.02 -1.76 -12.52
C GLY A 89 0.02 -3.17 -11.93
N LEU A 90 -0.97 -3.50 -11.09
CA LEU A 90 -1.14 -4.84 -10.51
C LEU A 90 -1.55 -5.87 -11.56
N ASN A 91 -2.41 -5.47 -12.51
CA ASN A 91 -2.94 -6.33 -13.56
C ASN A 91 -2.09 -6.38 -14.83
N GLU A 92 -1.22 -5.39 -15.06
CA GLU A 92 -0.32 -5.38 -16.20
C GLU A 92 0.66 -6.56 -16.11
N LYS A 93 0.79 -7.38 -17.15
CA LYS A 93 1.66 -8.58 -17.14
C LYS A 93 2.87 -8.44 -18.05
N SER A 94 2.92 -7.42 -18.92
CA SER A 94 4.00 -7.27 -19.89
C SER A 94 5.27 -6.66 -19.30
N CYS A 95 5.15 -5.83 -18.25
CA CYS A 95 6.29 -5.11 -17.69
C CYS A 95 6.19 -4.92 -16.17
N TRP A 96 7.34 -4.62 -15.57
CA TRP A 96 7.49 -4.32 -14.15
C TRP A 96 7.45 -2.82 -13.92
N HIS A 97 6.81 -2.39 -12.84
CA HIS A 97 6.62 -0.98 -12.53
C HIS A 97 7.06 -0.64 -11.10
N HIS A 98 7.97 0.31 -10.97
CA HIS A 98 8.35 0.90 -9.70
C HIS A 98 7.30 1.91 -9.23
N MET A 99 6.85 1.69 -8.01
CA MET A 99 6.07 2.63 -7.23
C MET A 99 6.98 3.63 -6.50
N ASN A 100 6.42 4.79 -6.18
CA ASN A 100 7.07 5.79 -5.32
C ASN A 100 6.30 5.96 -4.00
N THR A 101 6.66 6.97 -3.22
CA THR A 101 6.08 7.19 -1.89
C THR A 101 4.56 7.48 -1.93
N TYR A 102 4.03 8.15 -2.95
CA TYR A 102 2.59 8.41 -3.07
C TYR A 102 1.78 7.10 -3.18
N HIS A 103 2.24 6.20 -4.04
CA HIS A 103 1.65 4.89 -4.25
C HIS A 103 1.66 4.05 -2.97
N PHE A 104 2.82 3.94 -2.31
CA PHE A 104 2.93 3.18 -1.06
C PHE A 104 2.11 3.80 0.08
N CYS A 105 2.08 5.13 0.20
CA CYS A 105 1.30 5.82 1.22
C CYS A 105 -0.20 5.56 1.06
N PHE A 106 -0.73 5.67 -0.16
CA PHE A 106 -2.12 5.35 -0.44
C PHE A 106 -2.43 3.87 -0.20
N LEU A 107 -1.61 2.97 -0.75
CA LEU A 107 -1.79 1.53 -0.56
C LEU A 107 -1.71 1.14 0.94
N TYR A 108 -0.85 1.78 1.73
CA TYR A 108 -0.76 1.55 3.16
C TYR A 108 -2.10 1.83 3.87
N ASP A 109 -2.69 3.00 3.64
CA ASP A 109 -3.96 3.37 4.28
C ASP A 109 -5.10 2.44 3.86
N VAL A 110 -5.15 2.06 2.57
CA VAL A 110 -6.10 1.06 2.05
C VAL A 110 -5.97 -0.26 2.81
N LEU A 111 -4.76 -0.80 2.89
CA LEU A 111 -4.51 -2.10 3.52
C LEU A 111 -4.73 -2.06 5.05
N VAL A 112 -4.42 -0.95 5.71
CA VAL A 112 -4.72 -0.75 7.14
C VAL A 112 -6.21 -0.85 7.39
N ARG A 113 -7.01 -0.10 6.63
CA ARG A 113 -8.46 -0.10 6.78
C ARG A 113 -9.07 -1.45 6.43
N PHE A 114 -8.68 -2.02 5.28
CA PHE A 114 -9.15 -3.34 4.85
C PHE A 114 -8.84 -4.41 5.90
N SER A 115 -7.59 -4.50 6.35
CA SER A 115 -7.18 -5.52 7.34
C SER A 115 -7.91 -5.33 8.67
N PHE A 116 -8.14 -4.08 9.10
CA PHE A 116 -8.91 -3.80 10.30
C PHE A 116 -10.35 -4.30 10.17
N ASN A 117 -11.06 -3.94 9.09
CA ASN A 117 -12.44 -4.37 8.85
C ASN A 117 -12.52 -5.89 8.74
N TYR A 118 -11.71 -6.49 7.86
CA TYR A 118 -11.64 -7.93 7.65
C TYR A 118 -11.43 -8.68 8.98
N ASN A 119 -10.54 -8.21 9.86
CA ASN A 119 -10.27 -8.89 11.13
C ASN A 119 -11.47 -8.89 12.08
N HIS A 120 -12.36 -7.89 11.98
CA HIS A 120 -13.57 -7.76 12.79
C HIS A 120 -14.85 -8.28 12.08
N ASP A 121 -14.73 -8.66 10.82
CA ASP A 121 -15.85 -9.20 10.03
C ASP A 121 -16.29 -10.58 10.51
N SER A 122 -17.52 -10.94 10.11
CA SER A 122 -18.07 -12.28 10.31
C SER A 122 -17.25 -13.35 9.57
N LEU A 123 -17.35 -14.60 10.00
CA LEU A 123 -16.67 -15.71 9.31
C LEU A 123 -17.09 -15.81 7.83
N GLN A 124 -18.36 -15.53 7.51
CA GLN A 124 -18.86 -15.57 6.15
C GLN A 124 -18.19 -14.52 5.27
N GLU A 125 -18.09 -13.27 5.76
CA GLU A 125 -17.42 -12.18 5.06
C GLU A 125 -15.92 -12.42 4.91
N LYS A 126 -15.27 -12.99 5.94
CA LYS A 126 -13.85 -13.38 5.85
C LYS A 126 -13.61 -14.41 4.76
N LEU A 127 -14.45 -15.44 4.68
CA LEU A 127 -14.35 -16.49 3.66
C LEU A 127 -14.69 -15.98 2.26
N LEU A 128 -15.51 -14.94 2.14
CA LEU A 128 -15.81 -14.29 0.86
C LEU A 128 -14.58 -13.55 0.31
N HIS A 129 -13.89 -12.81 1.18
CA HIS A 129 -12.79 -11.93 0.77
C HIS A 129 -11.43 -12.63 0.69
N LEU A 130 -11.07 -13.45 1.67
CA LEU A 130 -9.78 -14.16 1.71
C LEU A 130 -10.01 -15.64 2.10
N PRO A 131 -10.61 -16.45 1.21
CA PRO A 131 -10.93 -17.85 1.47
C PRO A 131 -9.69 -18.69 1.85
N GLU A 132 -8.52 -18.35 1.31
CA GLU A 132 -7.24 -19.01 1.58
C GLU A 132 -6.83 -18.90 3.06
N LEU A 133 -7.25 -17.83 3.75
CA LEU A 133 -7.01 -17.66 5.18
C LEU A 133 -7.99 -18.46 6.06
N LYS A 134 -9.04 -19.06 5.50
CA LYS A 134 -10.01 -19.90 6.23
C LYS A 134 -10.56 -19.22 7.49
N GLY A 135 -10.81 -17.90 7.42
CA GLY A 135 -11.32 -17.10 8.54
C GLY A 135 -10.26 -16.63 9.55
N LYS A 136 -8.98 -16.96 9.36
CA LYS A 136 -7.87 -16.40 10.15
C LYS A 136 -7.69 -14.92 9.86
N SER A 137 -7.17 -14.18 10.84
CA SER A 137 -6.88 -12.75 10.74
C SER A 137 -5.74 -12.45 9.77
N VAL A 138 -5.80 -11.29 9.12
CA VAL A 138 -4.69 -10.70 8.37
C VAL A 138 -3.67 -10.09 9.33
N TYR A 139 -2.41 -10.51 9.22
CA TYR A 139 -1.29 -9.95 9.97
C TYR A 139 -0.58 -8.88 9.14
N LEU A 140 -1.21 -7.70 9.01
CA LEU A 140 -0.73 -6.62 8.17
C LEU A 140 0.73 -6.20 8.45
N GLY A 141 1.14 -6.19 9.73
CA GLY A 141 2.53 -5.87 10.09
C GLY A 141 3.56 -6.79 9.42
N SER A 142 3.26 -8.08 9.29
CA SER A 142 4.09 -9.05 8.57
C SER A 142 4.16 -8.69 7.08
N PHE A 143 3.00 -8.47 6.45
CA PHE A 143 2.93 -8.08 5.04
C PHE A 143 3.74 -6.80 4.76
N ILE A 144 3.56 -5.74 5.55
CA ILE A 144 4.26 -4.47 5.36
C ILE A 144 5.78 -4.65 5.49
N ASN A 145 6.26 -5.40 6.49
CA ASN A 145 7.69 -5.64 6.66
C ASN A 145 8.31 -6.38 5.46
N ASN A 146 7.55 -7.29 4.85
CA ASN A 146 8.03 -8.18 3.80
C ASN A 146 7.90 -7.59 2.39
N TYR A 147 6.94 -6.71 2.14
CA TYR A 147 6.65 -6.23 0.79
C TYR A 147 6.94 -4.74 0.58
N PHE A 148 6.78 -3.88 1.59
CA PHE A 148 6.97 -2.43 1.40
C PHE A 148 8.44 -2.03 1.45
N PHE A 149 8.92 -1.27 0.45
CA PHE A 149 10.31 -0.79 0.43
C PHE A 149 10.65 0.07 1.66
N ASN A 150 9.79 1.01 2.02
CA ASN A 150 9.92 1.81 3.22
C ASN A 150 8.53 2.24 3.74
N ARG A 151 8.52 2.79 4.95
CA ARG A 151 7.35 3.41 5.59
C ARG A 151 7.65 4.86 5.98
N ALA A 152 8.60 5.50 5.29
CA ALA A 152 9.08 6.82 5.70
C ALA A 152 7.97 7.88 5.66
N PHE A 153 6.91 7.65 4.89
CA PHE A 153 5.70 8.49 4.86
C PHE A 153 4.90 8.52 6.17
N LEU A 154 5.18 7.64 7.14
CA LEU A 154 4.55 7.67 8.47
C LEU A 154 5.19 8.68 9.43
N ILE A 155 6.25 9.37 9.01
CA ILE A 155 6.89 10.40 9.83
C ILE A 155 5.98 11.62 10.00
N GLU A 156 6.03 12.24 11.17
CA GLU A 156 5.35 13.51 11.41
C GLU A 156 6.01 14.64 10.60
N PRO A 157 5.21 15.52 9.95
CA PRO A 157 5.74 16.59 9.10
C PRO A 157 6.69 17.54 9.84
N GLU A 158 6.38 17.89 11.08
CA GLU A 158 7.20 18.77 11.91
C GLU A 158 8.58 18.15 12.15
N HIS A 159 8.62 16.86 12.49
CA HIS A 159 9.88 16.15 12.69
C HIS A 159 10.67 16.10 11.37
N PHE A 160 10.06 15.65 10.28
CA PHE A 160 10.72 15.58 8.99
C PHE A 160 11.25 16.93 8.51
N ASN A 161 10.51 18.02 8.70
CA ASN A 161 10.92 19.35 8.26
C ASN A 161 12.02 19.97 9.14
N SER A 162 12.17 19.53 10.40
CA SER A 162 13.25 19.97 11.29
C SER A 162 14.63 19.37 10.97
N LEU A 163 14.67 18.24 10.26
CA LEU A 163 15.92 17.54 9.94
C LEU A 163 16.70 18.25 8.83
N HIS A 164 18.03 18.31 8.99
CA HIS A 164 18.93 18.73 7.91
C HIS A 164 19.00 17.66 6.81
N ARG A 165 19.58 18.02 5.65
CA ARG A 165 19.64 17.12 4.50
C ARG A 165 20.46 15.87 4.81
N GLU A 166 21.58 16.05 5.51
CA GLU A 166 22.51 14.99 5.89
C GLU A 166 21.81 13.97 6.79
N ASP A 167 21.04 14.44 7.77
CA ASP A 167 20.26 13.58 8.68
C ASP A 167 19.18 12.81 7.94
N LYS A 168 18.50 13.44 6.98
CA LYS A 168 17.49 12.77 6.14
C LYS A 168 18.10 11.61 5.35
N VAL A 169 19.28 11.80 4.77
CA VAL A 169 19.99 10.73 4.04
C VAL A 169 20.39 9.60 5.00
N LEU A 170 20.96 9.94 6.16
CA LEU A 170 21.36 8.96 7.18
C LEU A 170 20.19 8.12 7.70
N LEU A 171 18.99 8.71 7.80
CA LEU A 171 17.77 8.06 8.25
C LEU A 171 17.00 7.33 7.13
N GLY A 172 17.48 7.37 5.88
CA GLY A 172 16.81 6.74 4.73
C GLY A 172 15.56 7.50 4.26
N TYR A 173 15.50 8.80 4.50
CA TYR A 173 14.44 9.72 4.08
C TYR A 173 14.75 10.45 2.76
N ASP A 174 15.55 9.83 1.91
CA ASP A 174 15.93 10.29 0.57
C ASP A 174 15.03 9.69 -0.54
N CYS A 175 13.93 9.05 -0.14
CA CYS A 175 12.97 8.41 -1.04
C CYS A 175 12.27 9.42 -1.97
N SER A 176 12.05 9.01 -3.22
CA SER A 176 11.36 9.84 -4.22
C SER A 176 9.96 10.25 -3.74
N CYS A 177 9.64 11.54 -3.89
CA CYS A 177 8.35 12.15 -3.55
C CYS A 177 8.02 12.18 -2.04
N LEU A 178 8.94 11.77 -1.15
CA LEU A 178 8.67 11.70 0.29
C LEU A 178 8.29 13.07 0.90
N PHE A 179 8.99 14.13 0.52
CA PHE A 179 8.66 15.50 0.98
C PHE A 179 7.21 15.88 0.68
N GLY A 180 6.74 15.59 -0.54
CA GLY A 180 5.38 15.90 -0.97
C GLY A 180 4.35 15.09 -0.20
N VAL A 181 4.59 13.79 -0.02
CA VAL A 181 3.70 12.91 0.75
C VAL A 181 3.60 13.36 2.21
N VAL A 182 4.73 13.57 2.88
CA VAL A 182 4.77 13.96 4.30
C VAL A 182 4.03 15.27 4.52
N ASN A 183 4.24 16.26 3.65
CA ASN A 183 3.62 17.58 3.75
C ASN A 183 2.22 17.67 3.12
N GLY A 184 1.65 16.56 2.64
CA GLY A 184 0.29 16.54 2.06
C GLY A 184 0.16 17.34 0.75
N LEU A 185 1.22 17.42 -0.04
CA LEU A 185 1.17 18.05 -1.36
C LEU A 185 0.47 17.14 -2.35
N ALA A 186 -0.39 17.70 -3.20
CA ALA A 186 -0.99 16.95 -4.30
C ALA A 186 0.08 16.57 -5.33
N PRO A 187 0.16 15.28 -5.73
CA PRO A 187 1.13 14.84 -6.71
C PRO A 187 0.80 15.38 -8.10
N THR A 188 1.84 15.68 -8.87
CA THR A 188 1.73 15.92 -10.31
C THR A 188 1.41 14.63 -11.08
N ARG A 189 1.06 14.74 -12.36
CA ARG A 189 0.81 13.56 -13.21
C ARG A 189 2.07 12.70 -13.35
N GLU A 190 3.21 13.35 -13.48
CA GLU A 190 4.53 12.71 -13.60
C GLU A 190 4.92 11.99 -12.31
N GLU A 191 4.57 12.54 -11.14
CA GLU A 191 4.77 11.88 -9.85
C GLU A 191 3.79 10.72 -9.61
N MET A 192 2.58 10.78 -10.14
CA MET A 192 1.65 9.64 -10.08
C MET A 192 2.00 8.54 -11.09
N ALA A 193 2.74 8.85 -12.15
CA ALA A 193 3.07 7.84 -13.16
C ALA A 193 3.96 6.73 -12.58
N LEU A 194 3.60 5.47 -12.87
CA LEU A 194 4.46 4.32 -12.62
C LEU A 194 5.70 4.40 -13.50
N LYS A 195 6.87 4.07 -12.92
CA LYS A 195 8.13 4.00 -13.67
C LYS A 195 8.40 2.58 -14.10
N GLU A 196 8.45 2.33 -15.40
CA GLU A 196 8.82 1.02 -15.94
C GLU A 196 10.24 0.61 -15.49
N SER A 197 10.37 -0.62 -15.02
CA SER A 197 11.66 -1.26 -14.78
C SER A 197 12.24 -1.73 -16.10
N LYS A 198 13.49 -1.39 -16.36
CA LYS A 198 14.20 -1.82 -17.58
C LYS A 198 14.60 -3.29 -17.53
N ASP A 199 14.75 -3.83 -16.32
CA ASP A 199 15.27 -5.17 -16.06
C ASP A 199 14.34 -5.93 -15.10
N TYR A 200 14.57 -7.23 -14.96
CA TYR A 200 13.89 -8.03 -13.95
C TYR A 200 14.26 -7.52 -12.54
N PRO A 201 13.29 -7.09 -11.72
CA PRO A 201 13.57 -6.30 -10.52
C PRO A 201 13.96 -7.13 -9.29
N TYR A 202 13.92 -8.46 -9.39
CA TYR A 202 14.25 -9.37 -8.29
C TYR A 202 15.59 -10.05 -8.54
N THR A 203 16.38 -10.22 -7.48
CA THR A 203 17.65 -10.92 -7.57
C THR A 203 17.44 -12.41 -7.84
N VAL A 204 17.95 -12.90 -8.96
CA VAL A 204 17.98 -14.34 -9.31
C VAL A 204 19.27 -14.95 -8.73
N PHE A 205 19.36 -15.06 -7.40
CA PHE A 205 20.41 -15.89 -6.81
C PHE A 205 19.85 -17.29 -6.61
N VAL A 206 20.23 -18.19 -7.53
CA VAL A 206 20.06 -19.65 -7.47
C VAL A 206 21.10 -20.24 -6.52
#